data_AF-A0A1H9T7A6-F1
#
_entry.id   AF-A0A1H9T7A6-F1
#
_cell.length_a   1.000
_cell.length_b   1.000
_cell.length_c   1.000
_cell.angle_alpha   90.00
_cell.angle_beta   90.00
_cell.angle_gamma   90.00
#
_symmetry.space_group_name_H-M   'P 1'
#
loop_
_entity.id
_entity.type
_entity.pdbx_description
1 polymer ?
#
loop_
_entity_poly.entity_id
_entity_poly.type
_entity_poly.pdbx_seq_one_letter_code
_entity_poly.pdbx_strand_id
1 'polypeptide(L)'
;MTKIDRKMIMKTDNLRKLPAISLRLIPYLASKTDLDGRINFSICEIENTGIMSKKVVKEALQYLEKENWIYLADDYSYYSKFNINSQKSRKDYHYINLYNFFTDKKFFSLYKRQLIFLYYILGVKMPGTEHSIAIEHLYNNRTNRENVKLPFFISFEDMLTNLIKLIEAGFFEVRLGKSKLFLNKGTEKIKEKIRIYAGKTKDNKKQRMSLKKENNKIIHIRISRNLVSKDQIVDIYDSSRLSTLLDLKSIAMEYGCSIDVYEEDIFKKIHATKEALYKEFGITGIQLYREAMVDFFEKQTHSFENLMRNGECSNVLKNYYVIPLIEKELKGIVNEVKNECAENKIGLPYVEFDSDYAIKILQKSKSYLSYFIDYAYDDRKIVLDYDMKKNEYRLYDDISKLSREWYLFRNKVDEIYKYEKRAYDNNSDQVLYLAKQGLLTNKSRQMQDISINKQKKVYQKPEDNILFYNWLKE
;
A
#
# COMPACT_ATOMS: atom_id res chain seq x y z
N MET A 1 -2.49 -0.36 3.07
CA MET A 1 -3.57 -0.62 2.10
C MET A 1 -4.08 0.70 1.57
N THR A 2 -4.04 0.87 0.26
CA THR A 2 -4.53 2.05 -0.44
C THR A 2 -6.05 2.00 -0.54
N LYS A 3 -6.69 3.09 -0.12
CA LYS A 3 -8.13 3.31 -0.24
C LYS A 3 -8.38 4.67 -0.85
N ILE A 4 -9.57 4.93 -1.36
CA ILE A 4 -9.86 6.26 -1.91
C ILE A 4 -10.02 7.24 -0.74
N ASP A 5 -9.28 8.35 -0.76
CA ASP A 5 -9.37 9.41 0.23
C ASP A 5 -10.73 10.10 0.12
N ARG A 6 -11.52 9.96 1.20
CA ARG A 6 -12.84 10.57 1.32
C ARG A 6 -12.76 12.09 1.17
N LYS A 7 -11.73 12.74 1.74
CA LYS A 7 -11.61 14.22 1.71
C LYS A 7 -11.45 14.72 0.28
N MET A 8 -10.72 14.00 -0.56
CA MET A 8 -10.55 14.34 -1.97
C MET A 8 -11.86 14.22 -2.75
N ILE A 9 -12.62 13.14 -2.49
CA ILE A 9 -13.93 12.91 -3.12
C ILE A 9 -15.00 13.90 -2.64
N MET A 10 -14.97 14.31 -1.37
CA MET A 10 -15.94 15.26 -0.81
C MET A 10 -15.84 16.68 -1.41
N LYS A 11 -14.71 17.04 -2.02
CA LYS A 11 -14.55 18.30 -2.74
C LYS A 11 -15.30 18.21 -4.08
N THR A 12 -16.62 18.38 -4.05
CA THR A 12 -17.50 18.23 -5.22
C THR A 12 -17.08 19.08 -6.41
N ASP A 13 -16.45 20.23 -6.20
CA ASP A 13 -15.94 21.06 -7.28
C ASP A 13 -14.76 20.41 -8.02
N ASN A 14 -13.95 19.59 -7.36
CA ASN A 14 -12.90 18.81 -8.02
C ASN A 14 -13.51 17.73 -8.93
N LEU A 15 -14.54 17.02 -8.45
CA LEU A 15 -15.23 16.00 -9.25
C LEU A 15 -15.94 16.60 -10.47
N ARG A 16 -16.45 17.83 -10.36
CA ARG A 16 -17.15 18.52 -11.46
C ARG A 16 -16.23 18.88 -12.62
N LYS A 17 -14.94 19.09 -12.38
CA LYS A 17 -13.95 19.38 -13.43
C LYS A 17 -13.66 18.14 -14.29
N LEU A 18 -13.71 16.96 -13.70
CA LEU A 18 -13.46 15.70 -14.41
C LEU A 18 -14.60 15.31 -15.36
N PRO A 19 -14.31 14.76 -16.57
CA PRO A 19 -15.31 14.15 -17.43
C PRO A 19 -15.78 12.79 -16.87
N ALA A 20 -16.88 12.27 -17.40
CA ALA A 20 -17.45 10.99 -16.95
C ALA A 20 -16.47 9.81 -17.09
N ILE A 21 -15.66 9.82 -18.16
CA ILE A 21 -14.65 8.78 -18.42
C ILE A 21 -13.59 8.73 -17.33
N SER A 22 -13.07 9.88 -16.88
CA SER A 22 -12.10 9.98 -15.79
C SER A 22 -12.73 9.59 -14.45
N LEU A 23 -13.97 9.99 -14.19
CA LEU A 23 -14.70 9.61 -12.97
C LEU A 23 -14.89 8.10 -12.83
N ARG A 24 -15.11 7.38 -13.94
CA ARG A 24 -15.21 5.90 -13.94
C ARG A 24 -13.85 5.24 -13.74
N LEU A 25 -12.77 5.91 -14.12
CA LEU A 25 -11.42 5.37 -14.05
C LEU A 25 -10.85 5.42 -12.63
N ILE A 26 -11.30 6.36 -11.78
CA ILE A 26 -10.81 6.52 -10.39
C ILE A 26 -10.79 5.20 -9.59
N PRO A 27 -11.89 4.42 -9.49
CA PRO A 27 -11.88 3.20 -8.68
C PRO A 27 -11.01 2.11 -9.28
N TYR A 28 -10.87 2.09 -10.61
CA TYR A 28 -9.97 1.18 -11.30
C TYR A 28 -8.51 1.52 -11.01
N LEU A 29 -8.11 2.79 -11.12
CA LEU A 29 -6.75 3.19 -10.76
C LEU A 29 -6.49 2.99 -9.27
N ALA A 30 -7.46 3.29 -8.42
CA ALA A 30 -7.38 3.00 -6.99
C ALA A 30 -7.14 1.52 -6.69
N SER A 31 -7.66 0.60 -7.53
CA SER A 31 -7.30 -0.83 -7.43
C SER A 31 -5.82 -1.03 -7.48
N LYS A 32 -5.21 -0.35 -8.45
CA LYS A 32 -3.90 -0.59 -9.03
C LYS A 32 -2.82 0.25 -8.33
N THR A 33 -3.21 1.05 -7.35
CA THR A 33 -2.31 1.91 -6.58
C THR A 33 -1.64 1.13 -5.46
N ASP A 34 -0.32 1.17 -5.45
CA ASP A 34 0.54 0.56 -4.44
C ASP A 34 0.72 1.46 -3.20
N LEU A 35 1.38 0.94 -2.16
CA LEU A 35 1.54 1.61 -0.86
C LEU A 35 2.31 2.94 -0.94
N ASP A 36 3.16 3.16 -1.93
CA ASP A 36 3.84 4.44 -2.18
C ASP A 36 3.00 5.42 -3.01
N GLY A 37 1.83 5.01 -3.49
CA GLY A 37 0.98 5.80 -4.36
C GLY A 37 1.22 5.56 -5.85
N ARG A 38 2.21 4.74 -6.25
CA ARG A 38 2.44 4.39 -7.66
C ARG A 38 1.25 3.62 -8.19
N ILE A 39 0.77 3.99 -9.38
CA ILE A 39 -0.34 3.33 -10.05
C ILE A 39 0.23 2.37 -11.08
N ASN A 40 0.16 1.08 -10.77
CA ASN A 40 0.71 0.04 -11.63
C ASN A 40 -0.32 -0.38 -12.68
N PHE A 41 -0.18 0.11 -13.91
CA PHE A 41 -1.04 -0.28 -15.03
C PHE A 41 -0.30 -0.11 -16.36
N SER A 42 -0.73 -0.84 -17.38
CA SER A 42 -0.47 -0.47 -18.78
C SER A 42 -1.73 0.11 -19.43
N ILE A 43 -1.53 0.99 -20.42
CA ILE A 43 -2.65 1.54 -21.20
C ILE A 43 -3.45 0.41 -21.85
N CYS A 44 -2.76 -0.60 -22.40
CA CYS A 44 -3.37 -1.79 -23.00
C CYS A 44 -4.25 -2.56 -22.01
N GLU A 45 -3.85 -2.69 -20.75
CA GLU A 45 -4.67 -3.30 -19.70
C GLU A 45 -5.98 -2.53 -19.51
N ILE A 46 -5.93 -1.20 -19.38
CA ILE A 46 -7.14 -0.38 -19.23
C ILE A 46 -8.04 -0.55 -20.46
N GLU A 47 -7.47 -0.51 -21.66
CA GLU A 47 -8.23 -0.68 -22.90
C GLU A 47 -8.98 -2.02 -22.98
N ASN A 48 -8.46 -3.07 -22.34
CA ASN A 48 -9.06 -4.40 -22.32
C ASN A 48 -10.09 -4.60 -21.20
N THR A 49 -10.17 -3.70 -20.22
CA THR A 49 -11.16 -3.78 -19.11
C THR A 49 -12.60 -3.53 -19.56
N GLY A 50 -12.80 -2.81 -20.68
CA GLY A 50 -14.13 -2.39 -21.12
C GLY A 50 -14.80 -1.31 -20.26
N ILE A 51 -14.08 -0.65 -19.35
CA ILE A 51 -14.59 0.49 -18.55
C ILE A 51 -15.06 1.64 -19.47
N MET A 52 -14.36 1.81 -20.57
CA MET A 52 -14.62 2.84 -21.59
C MET A 52 -14.08 2.37 -22.95
N SER A 53 -14.43 3.10 -24.02
CA SER A 53 -13.89 2.84 -25.35
C SER A 53 -12.36 3.03 -25.37
N LYS A 54 -11.63 2.12 -26.03
CA LYS A 54 -10.15 2.15 -26.07
C LYS A 54 -9.58 3.53 -26.44
N LYS A 55 -10.18 4.19 -27.44
CA LYS A 55 -9.79 5.51 -27.96
C LYS A 55 -9.79 6.63 -26.91
N VAL A 56 -10.58 6.52 -25.84
CA VAL A 56 -10.73 7.59 -24.83
C VAL A 56 -9.92 7.34 -23.56
N VAL A 57 -9.17 6.23 -23.46
CA VAL A 57 -8.38 5.88 -22.27
C VAL A 57 -7.30 6.92 -22.00
N LYS A 58 -6.52 7.28 -23.03
CA LYS A 58 -5.46 8.30 -22.92
C LYS A 58 -6.03 9.66 -22.53
N GLU A 59 -7.14 10.06 -23.15
CA GLU A 59 -7.85 11.30 -22.82
C GLU A 59 -8.29 11.32 -21.35
N ALA A 60 -8.86 10.22 -20.85
CA ALA A 60 -9.30 10.11 -19.47
C ALA A 60 -8.15 10.28 -18.46
N LEU A 61 -6.97 9.71 -18.75
CA LEU A 61 -5.75 9.86 -17.95
C LEU A 61 -5.22 11.29 -17.99
N GLN A 62 -5.15 11.91 -19.17
CA GLN A 62 -4.72 13.29 -19.34
C GLN A 62 -5.60 14.27 -18.54
N TYR A 63 -6.91 14.05 -18.49
CA TYR A 63 -7.80 14.86 -17.64
C TYR A 63 -7.53 14.66 -16.14
N LEU A 64 -7.24 13.44 -15.69
CA LEU A 64 -6.90 13.19 -14.29
C LEU A 64 -5.58 13.87 -13.93
N GLU A 65 -4.60 13.87 -14.83
CA GLU A 65 -3.31 14.52 -14.64
C GLU A 65 -3.48 16.05 -14.61
N LYS A 66 -4.17 16.62 -15.61
CA LYS A 66 -4.46 18.06 -15.70
C LYS A 66 -5.18 18.60 -14.47
N GLU A 67 -6.13 17.84 -13.93
CA GLU A 67 -6.89 18.21 -12.74
C GLU A 67 -6.19 17.81 -11.42
N ASN A 68 -4.93 17.36 -11.50
CA ASN A 68 -4.08 17.03 -10.36
C ASN A 68 -4.63 15.91 -9.46
N TRP A 69 -5.32 14.94 -10.06
CA TRP A 69 -5.74 13.69 -9.42
C TRP A 69 -4.64 12.63 -9.47
N ILE A 70 -3.87 12.64 -10.55
CA ILE A 70 -2.65 11.85 -10.71
C ILE A 70 -1.52 12.78 -11.14
N TYR A 71 -0.28 12.31 -11.06
CA TYR A 71 0.87 13.00 -11.64
C TYR A 71 1.84 11.98 -12.23
N LEU A 72 2.57 12.38 -13.26
CA LEU A 72 3.69 11.63 -13.82
C LEU A 72 4.96 12.05 -13.07
N ALA A 73 5.70 11.10 -12.52
CA ALA A 73 7.00 11.36 -11.90
C ALA A 73 8.15 11.18 -12.92
N ASP A 74 9.37 11.48 -12.49
CA ASP A 74 10.58 11.44 -13.34
C ASP A 74 10.90 10.02 -13.82
N ASP A 75 10.42 8.99 -13.11
CA ASP A 75 10.51 7.57 -13.48
C ASP A 75 9.47 7.15 -14.54
N TYR A 76 8.81 8.12 -15.19
CA TYR A 76 7.71 7.92 -16.13
C TYR A 76 6.53 7.09 -15.58
N SER A 77 6.41 6.95 -14.27
CA SER A 77 5.31 6.25 -13.62
C SER A 77 4.25 7.22 -13.12
N TYR A 78 2.99 6.80 -13.20
CA TYR A 78 1.88 7.56 -12.64
C TYR A 78 1.75 7.33 -11.15
N TYR A 79 1.47 8.39 -10.39
CA TYR A 79 1.22 8.33 -8.95
C TYR A 79 -0.14 8.97 -8.62
N SER A 80 -0.83 8.38 -7.65
CA SER A 80 -2.15 8.82 -7.20
C SER A 80 -2.06 9.90 -6.13
N LYS A 81 -2.89 10.93 -6.25
CA LYS A 81 -3.15 11.92 -5.18
C LYS A 81 -4.45 11.66 -4.43
N PHE A 82 -5.29 10.74 -4.92
CA PHE A 82 -6.61 10.43 -4.35
C PHE A 82 -6.63 9.15 -3.51
N ASN A 83 -5.50 8.48 -3.33
CA ASN A 83 -5.38 7.33 -2.45
C ASN A 83 -4.80 7.73 -1.09
N ILE A 84 -5.22 7.03 -0.04
CA ILE A 84 -4.66 7.14 1.31
C ILE A 84 -4.32 5.76 1.85
N ASN A 85 -3.21 5.67 2.57
CA ASN A 85 -2.88 4.50 3.39
C ASN A 85 -3.50 4.66 4.78
N SER A 86 -4.56 3.91 5.05
CA SER A 86 -5.14 3.88 6.39
C SER A 86 -4.36 2.90 7.27
N GLN A 87 -3.82 3.38 8.39
CA GLN A 87 -3.47 2.51 9.52
C GLN A 87 -4.74 2.04 10.24
N LYS A 88 -4.72 0.82 10.80
CA LYS A 88 -5.87 0.15 11.46
C LYS A 88 -6.48 0.92 12.65
N SER A 89 -5.80 1.94 13.19
CA SER A 89 -6.17 2.59 14.46
C SER A 89 -7.21 3.71 14.36
N ARG A 90 -7.55 4.22 13.16
CA ARG A 90 -8.50 5.34 13.02
C ARG A 90 -9.93 4.83 12.89
N LYS A 91 -10.73 4.97 13.96
CA LYS A 91 -12.16 4.58 14.06
C LYS A 91 -13.10 5.42 13.19
N ASP A 92 -12.62 6.51 12.61
CA ASP A 92 -13.42 7.46 11.85
C ASP A 92 -13.52 7.10 10.36
N TYR A 93 -14.64 7.49 9.75
CA TYR A 93 -14.89 7.36 8.32
C TYR A 93 -13.99 8.31 7.50
N HIS A 94 -12.74 7.90 7.26
CA HIS A 94 -11.71 8.68 6.54
C HIS A 94 -11.53 8.29 5.07
N TYR A 95 -12.03 7.13 4.67
CA TYR A 95 -11.81 6.59 3.33
C TYR A 95 -13.05 5.91 2.76
N ILE A 96 -13.02 5.68 1.45
CA ILE A 96 -14.03 4.90 0.73
C ILE A 96 -13.38 3.56 0.37
N ASN A 97 -14.00 2.45 0.79
CA ASN A 97 -13.56 1.12 0.37
C ASN A 97 -13.78 0.95 -1.14
N LEU A 98 -13.00 0.06 -1.72
CA LEU A 98 -13.24 -0.41 -3.08
C LEU A 98 -14.27 -1.52 -3.00
N TYR A 99 -15.42 -1.32 -3.63
CA TYR A 99 -16.53 -2.28 -3.66
C TYR A 99 -16.63 -2.95 -5.03
N ASN A 100 -17.14 -4.18 -5.06
CA ASN A 100 -17.28 -4.98 -6.28
C ASN A 100 -18.11 -4.26 -7.37
N PHE A 101 -19.10 -3.46 -6.99
CA PHE A 101 -19.93 -2.76 -7.97
C PHE A 101 -19.14 -1.74 -8.83
N PHE A 102 -17.93 -1.33 -8.43
CA PHE A 102 -17.10 -0.45 -9.27
C PHE A 102 -16.59 -1.12 -10.55
N THR A 103 -16.60 -2.45 -10.62
CA THR A 103 -16.23 -3.21 -11.83
C THR A 103 -17.44 -3.65 -12.66
N ASP A 104 -18.66 -3.34 -12.20
CA ASP A 104 -19.88 -3.72 -12.89
C ASP A 104 -20.16 -2.87 -14.13
N LYS A 105 -20.67 -3.52 -15.19
CA LYS A 105 -21.15 -2.83 -16.41
C LYS A 105 -22.16 -1.72 -16.12
N LYS A 106 -22.99 -1.90 -15.07
CA LYS A 106 -23.97 -0.87 -14.65
C LYS A 106 -23.27 0.41 -14.19
N PHE A 107 -22.14 0.31 -13.48
CA PHE A 107 -21.38 1.47 -13.03
C PHE A 107 -20.76 2.20 -14.22
N PHE A 108 -20.20 1.45 -15.19
CA PHE A 108 -19.62 2.03 -16.41
C PHE A 108 -20.66 2.75 -17.28
N SER A 109 -21.94 2.37 -17.20
CA SER A 109 -23.03 3.02 -17.91
C SER A 109 -23.48 4.37 -17.31
N LEU A 110 -23.03 4.71 -16.09
CA LEU A 110 -23.47 5.93 -15.42
C LEU A 110 -22.93 7.20 -16.09
N TYR A 111 -23.78 8.20 -16.27
CA TYR A 111 -23.43 9.54 -16.75
C TYR A 111 -22.78 10.40 -15.66
N LYS A 112 -22.10 11.48 -16.08
CA LYS A 112 -21.33 12.37 -15.19
C LYS A 112 -22.08 12.82 -13.93
N ARG A 113 -23.32 13.31 -14.06
CA ARG A 113 -24.11 13.77 -12.89
C ARG A 113 -24.44 12.63 -11.93
N GLN A 114 -24.67 11.43 -12.43
CA GLN A 114 -24.96 10.24 -11.62
C GLN A 114 -23.72 9.78 -10.87
N LEU A 115 -22.55 9.79 -11.53
CA LEU A 115 -21.26 9.49 -10.91
C LEU A 115 -20.94 10.49 -9.79
N ILE A 116 -21.08 11.80 -10.06
CA ILE A 116 -20.86 12.84 -9.04
C ILE A 116 -21.81 12.64 -7.86
N PHE A 117 -23.08 12.29 -8.10
CA PHE A 117 -24.02 12.06 -7.01
C PHE A 117 -23.70 10.80 -6.20
N LEU A 118 -23.31 9.72 -6.88
CA LEU A 118 -22.83 8.48 -6.25
C LEU A 118 -21.61 8.76 -5.37
N TYR A 119 -20.60 9.45 -5.90
CA TYR A 119 -19.41 9.85 -5.15
C TYR A 119 -19.72 10.79 -3.98
N TYR A 120 -20.68 11.72 -4.14
CA TYR A 120 -21.14 12.56 -3.04
C TYR A 120 -21.71 11.72 -1.89
N ILE A 121 -22.62 10.80 -2.18
CA ILE A 121 -23.19 9.93 -1.14
C ILE A 121 -22.13 9.03 -0.50
N LEU A 122 -21.22 8.46 -1.32
CA LEU A 122 -20.04 7.73 -0.86
C LEU A 122 -19.03 8.61 -0.11
N GLY A 123 -19.13 9.94 -0.15
CA GLY A 123 -18.20 10.84 0.53
C GLY A 123 -18.76 11.36 1.85
N VAL A 124 -20.08 11.49 2.00
CA VAL A 124 -20.67 12.23 3.13
C VAL A 124 -20.85 11.36 4.39
N LYS A 125 -21.28 10.10 4.24
CA LYS A 125 -21.49 9.16 5.35
C LYS A 125 -21.02 7.76 4.96
N MET A 126 -20.81 6.92 5.98
CA MET A 126 -20.46 5.51 5.77
C MET A 126 -21.45 4.84 4.81
N PRO A 127 -21.01 4.14 3.75
CA PRO A 127 -21.90 3.56 2.76
C PRO A 127 -22.85 2.55 3.41
N GLY A 128 -24.10 2.51 2.93
CA GLY A 128 -25.16 1.68 3.54
C GLY A 128 -25.89 2.33 4.73
N THR A 129 -25.40 3.47 5.23
CA THR A 129 -26.09 4.27 6.25
C THR A 129 -26.96 5.36 5.61
N GLU A 130 -28.02 5.76 6.30
CA GLU A 130 -28.96 6.76 5.80
C GLU A 130 -28.36 8.19 5.85
N HIS A 131 -28.37 8.84 4.69
CA HIS A 131 -28.14 10.26 4.54
C HIS A 131 -29.47 11.01 4.41
N SER A 132 -29.88 11.66 5.50
CA SER A 132 -31.09 12.49 5.56
C SER A 132 -30.81 13.85 4.92
N ILE A 133 -31.53 14.18 3.86
CA ILE A 133 -31.40 15.44 3.15
C ILE A 133 -32.77 15.94 2.70
N ALA A 134 -32.99 17.25 2.80
CA ALA A 134 -34.17 17.86 2.20
C ALA A 134 -34.07 17.74 0.67
N ILE A 135 -35.11 17.25 0.02
CA ILE A 135 -35.09 17.07 -1.45
C ILE A 135 -34.83 18.40 -2.17
N GLU A 136 -35.23 19.51 -1.58
CA GLU A 136 -35.01 20.86 -2.07
C GLU A 136 -33.53 21.26 -2.05
N HIS A 137 -32.71 20.67 -1.18
CA HIS A 137 -31.27 20.93 -1.08
C HIS A 137 -30.47 20.19 -2.17
N LEU A 138 -31.07 19.21 -2.84
CA LEU A 138 -30.39 18.43 -3.87
C LEU A 138 -30.31 19.13 -5.23
N TYR A 139 -30.90 20.32 -5.41
CA TYR A 139 -30.86 21.01 -6.70
C TYR A 139 -30.85 22.53 -6.54
N ASN A 140 -30.37 23.22 -7.57
CA ASN A 140 -30.38 24.66 -7.64
C ASN A 140 -31.81 25.19 -7.70
N ASN A 141 -32.15 26.02 -6.73
CA ASN A 141 -33.44 26.70 -6.68
C ASN A 141 -33.26 28.12 -6.12
N ARG A 142 -34.23 29.00 -6.38
CA ARG A 142 -34.17 30.40 -5.95
C ARG A 142 -34.34 30.59 -4.43
N THR A 143 -34.88 29.60 -3.72
CA THR A 143 -35.36 29.75 -2.34
C THR A 143 -34.37 29.30 -1.27
N ASN A 144 -33.33 28.52 -1.61
CA ASN A 144 -32.36 28.03 -0.62
C ASN A 144 -31.12 28.96 -0.55
N ARG A 145 -30.55 29.11 0.66
CA ARG A 145 -29.27 29.84 0.87
C ARG A 145 -28.13 29.12 0.12
N GLU A 146 -27.13 29.87 -0.35
CA GLU A 146 -26.02 29.38 -1.19
C GLU A 146 -25.28 28.16 -0.59
N ASN A 147 -25.19 28.06 0.73
CA ASN A 147 -24.38 27.05 1.42
C ASN A 147 -25.04 25.67 1.64
N VAL A 148 -26.26 25.45 1.13
CA VAL A 148 -27.02 24.20 1.43
C VAL A 148 -27.36 23.40 0.17
N LYS A 149 -26.93 23.84 -1.02
CA LYS A 149 -27.32 23.23 -2.30
C LYS A 149 -26.24 22.30 -2.85
N LEU A 150 -26.66 21.23 -3.54
CA LEU A 150 -25.79 20.53 -4.47
C LEU A 150 -25.69 21.33 -5.78
N PRO A 151 -24.50 21.87 -6.14
CA PRO A 151 -24.39 22.83 -7.22
C PRO A 151 -24.50 22.23 -8.63
N PHE A 152 -24.58 20.90 -8.75
CA PHE A 152 -24.51 20.18 -10.03
C PHE A 152 -25.86 19.75 -10.62
N PHE A 153 -26.97 19.92 -9.91
CA PHE A 153 -28.31 19.72 -10.44
C PHE A 153 -29.02 21.06 -10.63
N ILE A 154 -29.54 21.32 -11.84
CA ILE A 154 -30.07 22.64 -12.19
C ILE A 154 -31.52 22.81 -11.73
N SER A 155 -32.28 21.71 -11.66
CA SER A 155 -33.70 21.74 -11.31
C SER A 155 -34.14 20.45 -10.61
N PHE A 156 -35.36 20.46 -10.07
CA PHE A 156 -35.96 19.28 -9.47
C PHE A 156 -36.08 18.11 -10.46
N GLU A 157 -36.48 18.35 -11.72
CA GLU A 157 -36.66 17.28 -12.71
C GLU A 157 -35.31 16.69 -13.14
N ASP A 158 -34.27 17.53 -13.22
CA ASP A 158 -32.90 17.09 -13.48
C ASP A 158 -32.39 16.18 -12.35
N MET A 159 -32.50 16.62 -11.10
CA MET A 159 -32.15 15.82 -9.92
C MET A 159 -32.96 14.52 -9.87
N LEU A 160 -34.28 14.60 -10.04
CA LEU A 160 -35.19 13.45 -9.98
C LEU A 160 -34.83 12.40 -11.03
N THR A 161 -34.55 12.82 -12.27
CA THR A 161 -34.17 11.91 -13.37
C THR A 161 -32.88 11.16 -13.05
N ASN A 162 -31.88 11.84 -12.48
CA ASN A 162 -30.62 11.21 -12.10
C ASN A 162 -30.78 10.29 -10.88
N LEU A 163 -31.57 10.70 -9.89
CA LEU A 163 -31.88 9.90 -8.71
C LEU A 163 -32.59 8.59 -9.09
N ILE A 164 -33.63 8.66 -9.93
CA ILE A 164 -34.39 7.49 -10.38
C ILE A 164 -33.47 6.49 -11.09
N LYS A 165 -32.64 6.96 -12.01
CA LYS A 165 -31.70 6.08 -12.72
C LYS A 165 -30.72 5.37 -11.78
N LEU A 166 -30.29 6.02 -10.69
CA LEU A 166 -29.44 5.38 -9.66
C LEU A 166 -30.20 4.33 -8.83
N ILE A 167 -31.49 4.56 -8.55
CA ILE A 167 -32.35 3.59 -7.86
C ILE A 167 -32.63 2.39 -8.75
N GLU A 168 -33.02 2.62 -10.01
CA GLU A 168 -33.34 1.59 -11.02
C GLU A 168 -32.11 0.74 -11.37
N ALA A 169 -30.91 1.35 -11.41
CA ALA A 169 -29.67 0.61 -11.56
C ALA A 169 -29.31 -0.24 -10.32
N GLY A 170 -29.94 0.03 -9.16
CA GLY A 170 -29.72 -0.68 -7.90
C GLY A 170 -28.62 -0.09 -7.02
N PHE A 171 -28.08 1.09 -7.35
CA PHE A 171 -27.05 1.74 -6.54
C PHE A 171 -27.62 2.38 -5.29
N PHE A 172 -28.79 3.01 -5.39
CA PHE A 172 -29.40 3.77 -4.30
C PHE A 172 -30.68 3.10 -3.77
N GLU A 173 -30.87 3.24 -2.47
CA GLU A 173 -32.15 3.00 -1.80
C GLU A 173 -32.62 4.31 -1.16
N VAL A 174 -33.90 4.65 -1.35
CA VAL A 174 -34.46 5.93 -0.89
C VAL A 174 -35.71 5.72 -0.03
N ARG A 175 -35.71 6.27 1.17
CA ARG A 175 -36.87 6.29 2.07
C ARG A 175 -37.43 7.70 2.17
N LEU A 176 -38.75 7.82 1.98
CA LEU A 176 -39.44 9.11 1.96
C LEU A 176 -39.95 9.46 3.36
N GLY A 177 -39.40 10.51 3.98
CA GLY A 177 -39.79 10.97 5.31
C GLY A 177 -39.72 9.85 6.36
N LYS A 178 -40.81 9.65 7.10
CA LYS A 178 -40.94 8.59 8.12
C LYS A 178 -41.49 7.26 7.58
N SER A 179 -41.59 7.08 6.26
CA SER A 179 -42.01 5.81 5.66
C SER A 179 -41.13 4.66 6.14
N LYS A 180 -41.72 3.47 6.32
CA LYS A 180 -40.98 2.23 6.62
C LYS A 180 -40.33 1.61 5.38
N LEU A 181 -40.82 1.94 4.18
CA LEU A 181 -40.41 1.31 2.94
C LEU A 181 -39.31 2.10 2.23
N PHE A 182 -38.32 1.38 1.72
CA PHE A 182 -37.32 1.90 0.80
C PHE A 182 -37.77 1.69 -0.64
N LEU A 183 -37.69 2.75 -1.43
CA LEU A 183 -37.71 2.68 -2.89
C LEU A 183 -36.35 2.13 -3.33
N ASN A 184 -36.37 1.04 -4.09
CA ASN A 184 -35.20 0.33 -4.61
C ASN A 184 -35.45 -0.12 -6.06
N LYS A 185 -34.51 -0.85 -6.67
CA LYS A 185 -34.60 -1.35 -8.04
C LYS A 185 -35.90 -2.13 -8.35
N GLY A 186 -36.43 -2.88 -7.37
CA GLY A 186 -37.66 -3.67 -7.55
C GLY A 186 -38.94 -2.88 -7.31
N THR A 187 -38.85 -1.59 -6.97
CA THR A 187 -40.02 -0.79 -6.64
C THR A 187 -40.70 -0.27 -7.92
N GLU A 188 -41.99 -0.53 -8.08
CA GLU A 188 -42.76 0.05 -9.17
C GLU A 188 -43.08 1.54 -8.94
N LYS A 189 -43.20 2.28 -10.04
CA LYS A 189 -43.65 3.69 -10.09
C LYS A 189 -42.84 4.63 -9.18
N ILE A 190 -41.51 4.43 -9.09
CA ILE A 190 -40.59 5.23 -8.25
C ILE A 190 -40.76 6.73 -8.51
N LYS A 191 -40.77 7.14 -9.79
CA LYS A 191 -40.92 8.54 -10.21
C LYS A 191 -42.16 9.20 -9.64
N GLU A 192 -43.29 8.51 -9.72
CA GLU A 192 -44.58 9.01 -9.26
C GLU A 192 -44.61 9.15 -7.75
N LYS A 193 -44.15 8.13 -7.02
CA LYS A 193 -44.05 8.16 -5.54
C LYS A 193 -43.22 9.34 -5.04
N ILE A 194 -42.07 9.62 -5.67
CA ILE A 194 -41.22 10.77 -5.29
C ILE A 194 -41.89 12.09 -5.64
N ARG A 195 -42.54 12.20 -6.82
CA ARG A 195 -43.27 13.42 -7.22
C ARG A 195 -44.43 13.75 -6.29
N ILE A 196 -45.24 12.76 -5.94
CA ILE A 196 -46.35 12.89 -4.99
C ILE A 196 -45.83 13.39 -3.65
N TYR A 197 -44.80 12.73 -3.10
CA TYR A 197 -44.17 13.15 -1.85
C TYR A 197 -43.65 14.59 -1.94
N ALA A 198 -42.96 14.92 -3.04
CA ALA A 198 -42.48 16.27 -3.34
C ALA A 198 -43.60 17.30 -3.60
N GLY A 199 -44.88 16.90 -3.61
CA GLY A 199 -46.04 17.79 -3.81
C GLY A 199 -46.22 18.27 -5.25
N LYS A 200 -45.75 17.48 -6.22
CA LYS A 200 -46.05 17.61 -7.64
C LYS A 200 -47.05 16.50 -8.04
N THR A 201 -48.34 16.81 -8.05
CA THR A 201 -49.37 15.96 -8.69
C THR A 201 -49.79 16.58 -10.02
N LYS A 202 -50.48 15.83 -10.89
CA LYS A 202 -51.00 16.36 -12.17
C LYS A 202 -51.93 17.57 -11.97
N ASP A 203 -52.66 17.59 -10.85
CA ASP A 203 -53.73 18.55 -10.59
C ASP A 203 -53.31 19.73 -9.68
N ASN A 204 -52.15 19.65 -9.00
CA ASN A 204 -51.63 20.75 -8.19
C ASN A 204 -50.35 21.32 -8.79
N LYS A 205 -50.36 22.63 -9.11
CA LYS A 205 -49.12 23.42 -9.23
C LYS A 205 -48.32 23.18 -7.95
N LYS A 206 -47.04 22.80 -8.09
CA LYS A 206 -46.11 22.45 -7.01
C LYS A 206 -46.41 23.29 -5.76
N GLN A 207 -46.80 22.67 -4.63
CA GLN A 207 -46.92 23.39 -3.35
C GLN A 207 -45.66 24.24 -3.19
N ARG A 208 -45.84 25.56 -3.08
CA ARG A 208 -44.72 26.52 -3.04
C ARG A 208 -43.70 26.03 -2.01
N MET A 209 -42.46 25.87 -2.45
CA MET A 209 -41.37 25.48 -1.56
C MET A 209 -41.32 26.49 -0.41
N SER A 210 -41.43 26.01 0.82
CA SER A 210 -41.45 26.88 1.98
C SER A 210 -40.02 27.26 2.37
N LEU A 211 -39.82 28.50 2.77
CA LEU A 211 -38.56 28.96 3.38
C LEU A 211 -38.37 28.42 4.81
N LYS A 212 -39.44 27.89 5.43
CA LYS A 212 -39.40 27.35 6.79
C LYS A 212 -38.87 25.91 6.75
N LYS A 213 -37.78 25.65 7.48
CA LYS A 213 -37.13 24.33 7.59
C LYS A 213 -38.09 23.19 7.96
N GLU A 214 -39.11 23.48 8.75
CA GLU A 214 -40.13 22.52 9.21
C GLU A 214 -40.95 21.91 8.07
N ASN A 215 -41.03 22.61 6.92
CA ASN A 215 -41.76 22.18 5.75
C ASN A 215 -40.86 21.48 4.71
N ASN A 216 -39.57 21.29 5.02
CA ASN A 216 -38.64 20.62 4.11
C ASN A 216 -38.99 19.14 3.96
N LYS A 217 -38.99 18.67 2.71
CA LYS A 217 -39.36 17.29 2.41
C LYS A 217 -38.13 16.41 2.51
N ILE A 218 -37.88 15.90 3.71
CA ILE A 218 -36.72 15.06 3.99
C ILE A 218 -36.85 13.72 3.27
N ILE A 219 -35.80 13.34 2.55
CA ILE A 219 -35.60 11.98 2.06
C ILE A 219 -34.33 11.42 2.67
N HIS A 220 -34.31 10.11 2.86
CA HIS A 220 -33.16 9.37 3.35
C HIS A 220 -32.60 8.54 2.20
N ILE A 221 -31.39 8.88 1.76
CA ILE A 221 -30.70 8.19 0.65
C ILE A 221 -29.56 7.37 1.25
N ARG A 222 -29.37 6.15 0.76
CA ARG A 222 -28.17 5.35 1.06
C ARG A 222 -27.71 4.60 -0.19
N ILE A 223 -26.42 4.24 -0.22
CA ILE A 223 -25.96 3.18 -1.12
C ILE A 223 -26.65 1.88 -0.71
N SER A 224 -27.13 1.12 -1.68
CA SER A 224 -27.84 -0.13 -1.45
C SER A 224 -27.02 -1.07 -0.58
N ARG A 225 -27.62 -1.62 0.48
CA ARG A 225 -26.89 -2.39 1.50
C ARG A 225 -26.19 -3.62 0.95
N ASN A 226 -26.81 -4.26 -0.04
CA ASN A 226 -26.27 -5.42 -0.74
C ASN A 226 -25.02 -5.12 -1.59
N LEU A 227 -24.63 -3.86 -1.77
CA LEU A 227 -23.43 -3.47 -2.51
C LEU A 227 -22.26 -3.08 -1.62
N VAL A 228 -22.48 -2.98 -0.30
CA VAL A 228 -21.52 -2.38 0.65
C VAL A 228 -21.35 -3.20 1.93
N SER A 229 -21.86 -4.43 1.94
CA SER A 229 -21.57 -5.41 2.98
C SER A 229 -20.09 -5.86 2.91
N LYS A 230 -19.60 -6.51 3.98
CA LYS A 230 -18.17 -6.86 4.09
C LYS A 230 -17.69 -7.77 2.96
N ASP A 231 -18.55 -8.68 2.52
CA ASP A 231 -18.36 -9.59 1.37
C ASP A 231 -18.32 -8.88 0.01
N GLN A 232 -18.76 -7.61 -0.05
CA GLN A 232 -18.74 -6.79 -1.26
C GLN A 232 -17.54 -5.84 -1.32
N ILE A 233 -16.76 -5.78 -0.24
CA ILE A 233 -15.49 -5.07 -0.23
C ILE A 233 -14.49 -5.94 -0.95
N VAL A 234 -13.84 -5.38 -1.96
CA VAL A 234 -12.83 -6.09 -2.72
C VAL A 234 -11.65 -6.39 -1.80
N ASP A 235 -11.25 -7.66 -1.74
CA ASP A 235 -10.07 -8.09 -0.99
C ASP A 235 -8.79 -7.59 -1.70
N ILE A 236 -7.75 -7.28 -0.93
CA ILE A 236 -6.39 -7.01 -1.46
C ILE A 236 -5.73 -8.25 -2.03
N TYR A 237 -6.19 -9.42 -1.63
CA TYR A 237 -5.73 -10.71 -2.16
C TYR A 237 -6.68 -11.27 -3.21
N ASP A 238 -7.63 -10.49 -3.72
CA ASP A 238 -8.48 -10.91 -4.83
C ASP A 238 -7.63 -10.99 -6.10
N SER A 239 -7.58 -12.18 -6.72
CA SER A 239 -6.86 -12.50 -7.97
C SER A 239 -7.15 -11.56 -9.12
N SER A 240 -8.35 -10.97 -9.15
CA SER A 240 -8.70 -9.97 -10.15
C SER A 240 -7.95 -8.64 -9.97
N ARG A 241 -7.32 -8.41 -8.79
CA ARG A 241 -6.67 -7.16 -8.37
C ARG A 241 -5.33 -7.42 -7.67
N LEU A 242 -4.40 -7.97 -8.43
CA LEU A 242 -2.96 -8.12 -8.12
C LEU A 242 -2.19 -6.83 -7.73
N SER A 243 -2.78 -5.69 -7.32
CA SER A 243 -2.01 -4.43 -7.21
C SER A 243 -0.80 -4.46 -6.29
N THR A 244 -0.90 -5.24 -5.24
CA THR A 244 0.16 -5.57 -4.29
C THR A 244 1.27 -6.44 -4.91
N LEU A 245 0.94 -7.20 -5.95
CA LEU A 245 1.78 -8.11 -6.71
C LEU A 245 2.13 -7.57 -8.10
N LEU A 246 1.64 -6.40 -8.50
CA LEU A 246 1.92 -5.86 -9.83
C LEU A 246 3.38 -5.49 -10.00
N ASP A 247 4.07 -5.07 -8.93
CA ASP A 247 5.53 -4.90 -8.97
C ASP A 247 6.22 -6.25 -9.23
N LEU A 248 5.78 -7.31 -8.54
CA LEU A 248 6.31 -8.65 -8.77
C LEU A 248 6.02 -9.10 -10.21
N LYS A 249 4.80 -8.86 -10.72
CA LYS A 249 4.40 -9.21 -12.09
C LYS A 249 5.21 -8.46 -13.12
N SER A 250 5.36 -7.14 -12.97
CA SER A 250 6.06 -6.29 -13.93
C SER A 250 7.53 -6.65 -13.98
N ILE A 251 8.18 -6.75 -12.81
CA ILE A 251 9.59 -7.12 -12.72
C ILE A 251 9.77 -8.54 -13.26
N ALA A 252 9.00 -9.54 -12.80
CA ALA A 252 9.12 -10.91 -13.30
C ALA A 252 8.97 -10.99 -14.83
N MET A 253 8.04 -10.24 -15.41
CA MET A 253 7.80 -10.21 -16.85
C MET A 253 9.00 -9.62 -17.63
N GLU A 254 9.69 -8.62 -17.09
CA GLU A 254 10.93 -8.08 -17.68
C GLU A 254 12.03 -9.15 -17.81
N TYR A 255 12.03 -10.13 -16.90
CA TYR A 255 12.96 -11.27 -16.92
C TYR A 255 12.32 -12.56 -17.46
N GLY A 256 11.24 -12.45 -18.25
CA GLY A 256 10.62 -13.58 -18.96
C GLY A 256 9.86 -14.58 -18.07
N CYS A 257 9.57 -14.22 -16.82
CA CYS A 257 8.81 -15.05 -15.88
C CYS A 257 7.34 -14.64 -15.83
N SER A 258 6.44 -15.62 -15.96
CA SER A 258 5.02 -15.41 -15.72
C SER A 258 4.65 -15.82 -14.31
N ILE A 259 4.01 -14.91 -13.55
CA ILE A 259 3.46 -15.24 -12.24
C ILE A 259 2.02 -15.77 -12.32
N ASP A 260 1.38 -15.69 -13.49
CA ASP A 260 -0.02 -16.06 -13.67
C ASP A 260 -0.28 -17.58 -13.52
N VAL A 261 0.78 -18.38 -13.38
CA VAL A 261 0.74 -19.85 -13.24
C VAL A 261 0.65 -20.33 -11.79
N TYR A 262 0.77 -19.44 -10.79
CA TYR A 262 0.78 -19.80 -9.37
C TYR A 262 -0.52 -19.40 -8.67
N GLU A 263 -0.86 -20.14 -7.60
CA GLU A 263 -2.00 -19.82 -6.74
C GLU A 263 -1.74 -18.59 -5.84
N GLU A 264 -2.82 -17.88 -5.51
CA GLU A 264 -2.78 -16.63 -4.74
C GLU A 264 -2.08 -16.76 -3.37
N ASP A 265 -2.27 -17.91 -2.72
CA ASP A 265 -1.76 -18.17 -1.38
C ASP A 265 -0.23 -18.14 -1.30
N ILE A 266 0.45 -18.51 -2.39
CA ILE A 266 1.91 -18.51 -2.47
C ILE A 266 2.45 -17.08 -2.38
N PHE A 267 1.74 -16.11 -2.96
CA PHE A 267 2.15 -14.72 -2.99
C PHE A 267 1.95 -13.97 -1.68
N LYS A 268 1.12 -14.50 -0.76
CA LYS A 268 0.84 -13.84 0.53
C LYS A 268 2.11 -13.56 1.33
N LYS A 269 3.10 -14.47 1.29
CA LYS A 269 4.39 -14.31 2.00
C LYS A 269 5.25 -13.20 1.39
N ILE A 270 5.36 -13.16 0.06
CA ILE A 270 6.12 -12.13 -0.67
C ILE A 270 5.49 -10.75 -0.39
N HIS A 271 4.16 -10.67 -0.45
CA HIS A 271 3.44 -9.45 -0.11
C HIS A 271 3.66 -9.03 1.34
N ALA A 272 3.65 -9.98 2.30
CA ALA A 272 3.91 -9.67 3.71
C ALA A 272 5.30 -9.06 3.90
N THR A 273 6.30 -9.49 3.14
CA THR A 273 7.64 -8.89 3.14
C THR A 273 7.61 -7.43 2.69
N LYS A 274 6.94 -7.14 1.57
CA LYS A 274 6.74 -5.76 1.09
C LYS A 274 6.00 -4.88 2.10
N GLU A 275 4.95 -5.39 2.73
CA GLU A 275 4.19 -4.65 3.74
C GLU A 275 5.03 -4.39 5.00
N ALA A 276 5.85 -5.35 5.42
CA ALA A 276 6.76 -5.19 6.55
C ALA A 276 7.78 -4.07 6.29
N LEU A 277 8.38 -4.06 5.10
CA LEU A 277 9.30 -3.00 4.68
C LEU A 277 8.63 -1.63 4.64
N TYR A 278 7.41 -1.53 4.10
CA TYR A 278 6.67 -0.27 4.10
C TYR A 278 6.33 0.22 5.51
N LYS A 279 5.94 -0.68 6.42
CA LYS A 279 5.62 -0.32 7.80
C LYS A 279 6.85 0.23 8.53
N GLU A 280 8.01 -0.33 8.27
CA GLU A 280 9.26 0.04 8.95
C GLU A 280 9.92 1.27 8.33
N PHE A 281 9.94 1.37 7.00
CA PHE A 281 10.73 2.36 6.24
C PHE A 281 9.91 3.31 5.38
N GLY A 282 8.58 3.19 5.36
CA GLY A 282 7.71 3.98 4.48
C GLY A 282 8.04 3.76 3.00
N ILE A 283 8.12 4.85 2.23
CA ILE A 283 8.37 4.82 0.78
C ILE A 283 9.74 4.18 0.47
N THR A 284 10.77 4.47 1.27
CA THR A 284 12.11 3.88 1.14
C THR A 284 12.06 2.35 1.23
N GLY A 285 11.16 1.80 2.06
CA GLY A 285 10.95 0.34 2.14
C GLY A 285 10.44 -0.28 0.84
N ILE A 286 9.61 0.44 0.09
CA ILE A 286 9.12 -0.02 -1.22
C ILE A 286 10.25 0.02 -2.26
N GLN A 287 11.12 1.03 -2.19
CA GLN A 287 12.30 1.12 -3.07
C GLN A 287 13.26 -0.04 -2.82
N LEU A 288 13.59 -0.31 -1.56
CA LEU A 288 14.42 -1.47 -1.16
C LEU A 288 13.82 -2.79 -1.65
N TYR A 289 12.49 -2.94 -1.55
CA TYR A 289 11.80 -4.11 -2.08
C TYR A 289 11.99 -4.25 -3.60
N ARG A 290 11.80 -3.17 -4.37
CA ARG A 290 11.93 -3.19 -5.84
C ARG A 290 13.37 -3.46 -6.27
N GLU A 291 14.35 -2.81 -5.64
CA GLU A 291 15.78 -3.04 -5.89
C GLU A 291 16.16 -4.50 -5.60
N ALA A 292 15.74 -5.04 -4.44
CA ALA A 292 15.97 -6.44 -4.10
C ALA A 292 15.33 -7.43 -5.09
N MET A 293 14.13 -7.12 -5.58
CA MET A 293 13.44 -7.93 -6.59
C MET A 293 14.17 -7.93 -7.93
N VAL A 294 14.62 -6.77 -8.40
CA VAL A 294 15.42 -6.61 -9.63
C VAL A 294 16.72 -7.42 -9.49
N ASP A 295 17.47 -7.20 -8.40
CA ASP A 295 18.70 -7.94 -8.12
C ASP A 295 18.47 -9.47 -8.06
N PHE A 296 17.33 -9.90 -7.50
CA PHE A 296 16.94 -11.31 -7.45
C PHE A 296 16.77 -11.89 -8.85
N PHE A 297 16.00 -11.24 -9.72
CA PHE A 297 15.82 -11.75 -11.06
C PHE A 297 17.12 -11.67 -11.86
N GLU A 298 17.90 -10.59 -11.78
CA GLU A 298 19.19 -10.51 -12.48
C GLU A 298 20.14 -11.66 -12.14
N LYS A 299 20.20 -12.06 -10.86
CA LYS A 299 21.16 -13.05 -10.37
C LYS A 299 20.61 -14.48 -10.35
N GLN A 300 19.30 -14.66 -10.14
CA GLN A 300 18.68 -15.95 -9.84
C GLN A 300 17.31 -16.17 -10.50
N THR A 301 17.01 -15.53 -11.64
CA THR A 301 15.76 -15.78 -12.40
C THR A 301 15.44 -17.27 -12.57
N HIS A 302 16.42 -18.09 -12.92
CA HIS A 302 16.25 -19.54 -13.14
C HIS A 302 15.73 -20.31 -11.93
N SER A 303 15.96 -19.80 -10.70
CA SER A 303 15.52 -20.43 -9.46
C SER A 303 14.12 -19.97 -9.03
N PHE A 304 13.56 -18.94 -9.67
CA PHE A 304 12.29 -18.33 -9.27
C PHE A 304 11.15 -19.35 -9.19
N GLU A 305 10.98 -20.18 -10.22
CA GLU A 305 9.90 -21.17 -10.27
C GLU A 305 9.99 -22.20 -9.14
N ASN A 306 11.18 -22.74 -8.90
CA ASN A 306 11.40 -23.70 -7.82
C ASN A 306 11.15 -23.06 -6.44
N LEU A 307 11.66 -21.85 -6.22
CA LEU A 307 11.47 -21.12 -4.97
C LEU A 307 10.02 -20.72 -4.71
N MET A 308 9.25 -20.42 -5.77
CA MET A 308 7.82 -20.16 -5.68
C MET A 308 7.05 -21.41 -5.29
N ARG A 309 7.30 -22.54 -5.97
CA ARG A 309 6.64 -23.84 -5.67
C ARG A 309 6.93 -24.33 -4.25
N ASN A 310 8.14 -24.12 -3.76
CA ASN A 310 8.55 -24.51 -2.40
C ASN A 310 8.12 -23.48 -1.33
N GLY A 311 7.58 -22.32 -1.73
CA GLY A 311 7.17 -21.26 -0.81
C GLY A 311 8.35 -20.59 -0.07
N GLU A 312 9.56 -20.67 -0.65
CA GLU A 312 10.81 -20.14 -0.11
C GLU A 312 11.22 -18.81 -0.72
N CYS A 313 10.64 -18.42 -1.86
CA CYS A 313 10.96 -17.18 -2.57
C CYS A 313 10.96 -15.94 -1.66
N SER A 314 9.99 -15.84 -0.75
CA SER A 314 9.91 -14.72 0.21
C SER A 314 11.09 -14.69 1.18
N ASN A 315 11.54 -15.85 1.67
CA ASN A 315 12.67 -15.94 2.60
C ASN A 315 13.99 -15.64 1.87
N VAL A 316 14.11 -16.13 0.63
CA VAL A 316 15.28 -15.88 -0.20
C VAL A 316 15.41 -14.40 -0.54
N LEU A 317 14.36 -13.80 -1.08
CA LEU A 317 14.28 -12.37 -1.37
C LEU A 317 14.67 -11.54 -0.14
N LYS A 318 14.07 -11.86 1.00
CA LYS A 318 14.31 -11.13 2.25
C LYS A 318 15.77 -11.23 2.71
N ASN A 319 16.32 -12.44 2.86
CA ASN A 319 17.63 -12.62 3.51
C ASN A 319 18.82 -12.41 2.57
N TYR A 320 18.67 -12.68 1.27
CA TYR A 320 19.80 -12.61 0.34
C TYR A 320 19.78 -11.35 -0.54
N TYR A 321 18.70 -10.59 -0.54
CA TYR A 321 18.58 -9.39 -1.39
C TYR A 321 18.20 -8.15 -0.58
N VAL A 322 17.14 -8.21 0.25
CA VAL A 322 16.75 -7.07 1.09
C VAL A 322 17.76 -6.82 2.22
N ILE A 323 18.12 -7.86 2.99
CA ILE A 323 19.04 -7.72 4.12
C ILE A 323 20.42 -7.16 3.72
N PRO A 324 21.05 -7.61 2.61
CA PRO A 324 22.31 -7.01 2.15
C PRO A 324 22.21 -5.52 1.78
N LEU A 325 21.08 -5.07 1.22
CA LEU A 325 20.86 -3.64 0.98
C LEU A 325 20.78 -2.87 2.31
N ILE A 326 20.09 -3.42 3.30
CA ILE A 326 20.03 -2.84 4.66
C ILE A 326 21.43 -2.81 5.31
N GLU A 327 22.24 -3.86 5.14
CA GLU A 327 23.64 -3.87 5.62
C GLU A 327 24.47 -2.75 4.98
N LYS A 328 24.29 -2.53 3.68
CA LYS A 328 24.97 -1.46 2.94
C LYS A 328 24.58 -0.08 3.48
N GLU A 329 23.29 0.15 3.73
CA GLU A 329 22.80 1.39 4.34
C GLU A 329 23.37 1.59 5.75
N LEU A 330 23.36 0.55 6.60
CA LEU A 330 23.94 0.62 7.95
C LEU A 330 25.44 0.94 7.92
N LYS A 331 26.21 0.30 7.03
CA LYS A 331 27.64 0.59 6.81
C LYS A 331 27.84 2.02 6.31
N GLY A 332 26.98 2.50 5.41
CA GLY A 332 26.97 3.87 4.93
C GLY A 332 26.77 4.90 6.05
N ILE A 333 25.81 4.68 6.94
CA ILE A 333 25.55 5.55 8.09
C ILE A 333 26.76 5.59 9.04
N VAL A 334 27.38 4.44 9.33
CA VAL A 334 28.59 4.40 10.17
C VAL A 334 29.75 5.17 9.52
N ASN A 335 29.91 5.05 8.20
CA ASN A 335 30.91 5.83 7.45
C ASN A 335 30.59 7.33 7.45
N GLU A 336 29.31 7.74 7.40
CA GLU A 336 28.91 9.15 7.54
C GLU A 336 29.32 9.71 8.90
N VAL A 337 29.07 8.97 9.99
CA VAL A 337 29.52 9.35 11.34
C VAL A 337 31.05 9.45 11.39
N LYS A 338 31.77 8.50 10.78
CA LYS A 338 33.23 8.50 10.73
C LYS A 338 33.77 9.75 10.03
N ASN A 339 33.23 10.09 8.86
CA ASN A 339 33.67 11.23 8.07
C ASN A 339 33.41 12.55 8.82
N GLU A 340 32.25 12.68 9.45
CA GLU A 340 31.91 13.84 10.27
C GLU A 340 32.89 14.03 11.44
N CYS A 341 33.27 12.94 12.11
CA CYS A 341 34.25 12.98 13.19
C CYS A 341 35.63 13.43 12.68
N ALA A 342 36.01 13.01 11.47
CA ALA A 342 37.28 13.37 10.85
C ALA A 342 37.32 14.84 10.38
N GLU A 343 36.24 15.34 9.75
CA GLU A 343 36.16 16.68 9.19
C GLU A 343 36.10 17.78 10.25
N ASN A 344 35.37 17.55 11.35
CA ASN A 344 35.24 18.53 12.44
C ASN A 344 36.44 18.56 13.40
N LYS A 345 37.52 17.80 13.12
CA LYS A 345 38.66 17.62 14.03
C LYS A 345 38.24 17.26 15.45
N ILE A 346 37.12 16.55 15.60
CA ILE A 346 36.68 16.03 16.90
C ILE A 346 37.66 14.91 17.23
N GLY A 347 38.68 15.26 18.02
CA GLY A 347 39.66 14.31 18.48
C GLY A 347 38.97 13.25 19.33
N LEU A 348 38.84 12.04 18.79
CA LEU A 348 38.66 10.83 19.58
C LEU A 348 39.94 10.67 20.41
N PRO A 349 40.01 11.25 21.64
CA PRO A 349 39.37 10.60 22.78
C PRO A 349 38.81 11.51 23.91
N TYR A 350 38.74 12.84 23.80
CA TYR A 350 38.46 13.68 24.99
C TYR A 350 37.72 15.00 24.73
N VAL A 351 37.05 15.12 23.59
CA VAL A 351 36.07 16.19 23.41
C VAL A 351 34.72 15.52 23.58
N GLU A 352 33.88 16.08 24.47
CA GLU A 352 32.45 15.80 24.48
C GLU A 352 32.03 15.69 23.02
N PHE A 353 31.73 14.47 22.57
CA PHE A 353 31.12 14.23 21.27
C PHE A 353 30.07 15.33 21.16
N ASP A 354 30.07 16.15 20.11
CA ASP A 354 28.97 17.10 19.91
C ASP A 354 27.75 16.23 19.59
N SER A 355 27.19 15.70 20.67
CA SER A 355 26.57 14.39 20.71
C SER A 355 25.30 14.46 19.90
N ASP A 356 24.71 15.64 19.84
CA ASP A 356 23.48 15.94 19.14
C ASP A 356 23.57 15.68 17.63
N TYR A 357 24.68 15.96 16.96
CA TYR A 357 24.78 15.76 15.50
C TYR A 357 25.04 14.30 15.12
N ALA A 358 25.98 13.64 15.80
CA ALA A 358 26.22 12.21 15.60
C ALA A 358 25.00 11.37 16.03
N ILE A 359 24.31 11.74 17.12
CA ILE A 359 23.06 11.13 17.53
C ILE A 359 22.00 11.32 16.44
N LYS A 360 21.89 12.50 15.80
CA LYS A 360 20.96 12.72 14.67
C LYS A 360 21.28 11.81 13.47
N ILE A 361 22.56 11.62 13.11
CA ILE A 361 22.94 10.68 12.05
C ILE A 361 22.59 9.24 12.47
N LEU A 362 22.92 8.84 13.71
CA LEU A 362 22.62 7.51 14.23
C LEU A 362 21.12 7.24 14.35
N GLN A 363 20.29 8.26 14.57
CA GLN A 363 18.83 8.12 14.52
C GLN A 363 18.35 7.60 13.15
N LYS A 364 19.06 7.87 12.05
CA LYS A 364 18.76 7.28 10.73
C LYS A 364 18.89 5.76 10.74
N SER A 365 19.80 5.19 11.56
CA SER A 365 20.04 3.74 11.61
C SER A 365 18.98 2.96 12.39
N LYS A 366 18.13 3.64 13.17
CA LYS A 366 17.20 3.01 14.11
C LYS A 366 16.28 1.96 13.46
N SER A 367 15.55 2.34 12.42
CA SER A 367 14.62 1.43 11.72
C SER A 367 15.38 0.33 10.99
N TYR A 368 16.53 0.64 10.38
CA TYR A 368 17.34 -0.33 9.66
C TYR A 368 17.87 -1.42 10.58
N LEU A 369 18.39 -1.02 11.73
CA LEU A 369 18.97 -1.95 12.69
C LEU A 369 17.89 -2.76 13.42
N SER A 370 16.75 -2.14 13.76
CA SER A 370 15.61 -2.87 14.34
C SER A 370 15.12 -3.96 13.37
N TYR A 371 14.91 -3.62 12.10
CA TYR A 371 14.56 -4.59 11.08
C TYR A 371 15.63 -5.67 10.93
N PHE A 372 16.90 -5.30 10.88
CA PHE A 372 18.00 -6.24 10.73
C PHE A 372 18.09 -7.24 11.91
N ILE A 373 17.93 -6.77 13.15
CA ILE A 373 17.89 -7.61 14.35
C ILE A 373 16.75 -8.64 14.28
N ASP A 374 15.55 -8.20 13.91
CA ASP A 374 14.35 -9.04 13.94
C ASP A 374 14.33 -10.07 12.81
N TYR A 375 14.97 -9.75 11.69
CA TYR A 375 14.71 -10.46 10.44
C TYR A 375 15.93 -11.04 9.74
N ALA A 376 17.14 -10.55 10.00
CA ALA A 376 18.34 -11.12 9.41
C ALA A 376 18.63 -12.49 10.03
N TYR A 377 19.19 -13.37 9.21
CA TYR A 377 19.82 -14.61 9.66
C TYR A 377 20.96 -14.34 10.63
N ASP A 378 21.18 -15.28 11.56
CA ASP A 378 22.19 -15.11 12.61
C ASP A 378 23.60 -15.04 12.01
N ASP A 379 23.84 -15.75 10.90
CA ASP A 379 25.04 -15.63 10.07
C ASP A 379 25.37 -14.17 9.73
N ARG A 380 24.36 -13.44 9.24
CA ARG A 380 24.52 -12.04 8.81
C ARG A 380 24.78 -11.09 9.98
N LYS A 381 24.13 -11.34 11.13
CA LYS A 381 24.36 -10.55 12.35
C LYS A 381 25.80 -10.69 12.84
N ILE A 382 26.32 -11.92 12.88
CA ILE A 382 27.71 -12.20 13.28
C ILE A 382 28.69 -11.55 12.30
N VAL A 383 28.47 -11.68 10.99
CA VAL A 383 29.35 -11.11 9.97
C VAL A 383 29.37 -9.58 10.06
N LEU A 384 28.21 -8.93 10.24
CA LEU A 384 28.14 -7.47 10.39
C LEU A 384 28.89 -6.98 11.64
N ASP A 385 28.69 -7.63 12.80
CA ASP A 385 29.42 -7.28 14.03
C ASP A 385 30.93 -7.44 13.88
N TYR A 386 31.38 -8.52 13.24
CA TYR A 386 32.79 -8.73 12.95
C TYR A 386 33.36 -7.65 12.02
N ASP A 387 32.67 -7.33 10.94
CA ASP A 387 33.10 -6.29 9.99
C ASP A 387 33.23 -4.92 10.68
N MET A 388 32.27 -4.56 11.54
CA MET A 388 32.29 -3.30 12.29
C MET A 388 33.46 -3.26 13.28
N LYS A 389 33.70 -4.36 14.02
CA LYS A 389 34.84 -4.48 14.95
C LYS A 389 36.18 -4.44 14.22
N LYS A 390 36.29 -5.13 13.08
CA LYS A 390 37.54 -5.23 12.31
C LYS A 390 37.93 -3.88 11.71
N ASN A 391 36.97 -3.17 11.13
CA ASN A 391 37.25 -1.94 10.40
C ASN A 391 37.39 -0.74 11.35
N GLU A 392 36.55 -0.64 12.39
CA GLU A 392 36.44 0.57 13.21
C GLU A 392 36.06 0.27 14.67
N TYR A 393 36.83 -0.59 15.36
CA TYR A 393 36.51 -1.06 16.72
C TYR A 393 36.10 0.06 17.70
N ARG A 394 36.87 1.14 17.76
CA ARG A 394 36.64 2.25 18.72
C ARG A 394 35.36 3.00 18.41
N LEU A 395 35.18 3.42 17.17
CA LEU A 395 33.97 4.11 16.72
C LEU A 395 32.74 3.22 16.96
N TYR A 396 32.83 1.94 16.65
CA TYR A 396 31.72 1.00 16.86
C TYR A 396 31.36 0.87 18.35
N ASP A 397 32.35 0.89 19.26
CA ASP A 397 32.14 0.88 20.70
C ASP A 397 31.43 2.13 21.20
N ASP A 398 31.84 3.29 20.70
CA ASP A 398 31.24 4.57 21.07
C ASP A 398 29.82 4.69 20.51
N ILE A 399 29.58 4.29 19.25
CA ILE A 399 28.24 4.23 18.64
C ILE A 399 27.30 3.37 19.50
N SER A 400 27.78 2.23 20.00
CA SER A 400 26.96 1.31 20.80
C SER A 400 26.66 1.84 22.20
N LYS A 401 27.44 2.78 22.72
CA LYS A 401 27.12 3.51 23.97
C LYS A 401 26.14 4.65 23.72
N LEU A 402 26.22 5.29 22.56
CA LEU A 402 25.42 6.46 22.19
C LEU A 402 24.04 6.09 21.62
N SER A 403 23.90 4.94 20.96
CA SER A 403 22.64 4.48 20.38
C SER A 403 22.15 3.20 21.03
N ARG A 404 20.91 3.27 21.55
CA ARG A 404 20.20 2.13 22.13
C ARG A 404 20.07 0.98 21.12
N GLU A 405 19.78 1.28 19.86
CA GLU A 405 19.58 0.27 18.84
C GLU A 405 20.87 -0.50 18.56
N TRP A 406 22.01 0.18 18.49
CA TRP A 406 23.32 -0.46 18.32
C TRP A 406 23.73 -1.29 19.53
N TYR A 407 23.40 -0.82 20.74
CA TYR A 407 23.52 -1.64 21.95
C TYR A 407 22.68 -2.92 21.88
N LEU A 408 21.42 -2.82 21.46
CA LEU A 408 20.53 -3.99 21.31
C LEU A 408 21.05 -4.97 20.25
N PHE A 409 21.60 -4.47 19.14
CA PHE A 409 22.23 -5.30 18.13
C PHE A 409 23.41 -6.10 18.71
N ARG A 410 24.32 -5.44 19.45
CA ARG A 410 25.45 -6.12 20.12
C ARG A 410 24.98 -7.18 21.10
N ASN A 411 23.99 -6.85 21.94
CA ASN A 411 23.41 -7.82 22.87
C ASN A 411 22.86 -9.04 22.14
N LYS A 412 22.21 -8.82 20.98
CA LYS A 412 21.68 -9.93 20.18
C LYS A 412 22.79 -10.82 19.63
N VAL A 413 23.88 -10.23 19.17
CA VAL A 413 25.07 -10.97 18.73
C VAL A 413 25.69 -11.76 19.88
N ASP A 414 25.81 -11.17 21.07
CA ASP A 414 26.31 -11.85 22.26
C ASP A 414 25.42 -13.02 22.69
N GLU A 415 24.09 -12.89 22.54
CA GLU A 415 23.16 -14.00 22.75
C GLU A 415 23.43 -15.18 21.80
N ILE A 416 23.70 -14.90 20.52
CA ILE A 416 24.03 -15.93 19.52
C ILE A 416 25.32 -16.66 19.93
N TYR A 417 26.39 -15.93 20.27
CA TYR A 417 27.63 -16.55 20.74
C TYR A 417 27.42 -17.39 22.02
N LYS A 418 26.65 -16.88 22.99
CA LYS A 418 26.34 -17.61 24.23
C LYS A 418 25.52 -18.87 23.96
N TYR A 419 24.56 -18.80 23.05
CA TYR A 419 23.75 -19.96 22.65
C TYR A 419 24.61 -21.02 21.98
N GLU A 420 25.41 -20.64 20.98
CA GLU A 420 26.30 -21.55 20.25
C GLU A 420 27.33 -22.22 21.17
N LYS A 421 27.89 -21.48 22.13
CA LYS A 421 28.79 -22.04 23.13
C LYS A 421 28.10 -23.04 24.05
N ARG A 422 26.86 -22.78 24.46
CA ARG A 422 26.11 -23.68 25.37
C ARG A 422 25.56 -24.91 24.67
N ALA A 423 25.05 -24.76 23.45
CA ALA A 423 24.38 -25.82 22.72
C ALA A 423 25.35 -26.74 21.96
N TYR A 424 26.46 -26.19 21.44
CA TYR A 424 27.35 -26.89 20.52
C TYR A 424 28.84 -26.81 20.90
N ASP A 425 29.17 -26.20 22.05
CA ASP A 425 30.54 -25.95 22.52
C ASP A 425 31.41 -25.11 21.56
N ASN A 426 30.79 -24.41 20.61
CA ASN A 426 31.49 -23.58 19.63
C ASN A 426 32.11 -22.34 20.31
N ASN A 427 33.40 -22.09 20.05
CA ASN A 427 34.07 -20.84 20.46
C ASN A 427 33.80 -19.70 19.46
N SER A 428 34.20 -18.46 19.78
CA SER A 428 33.90 -17.29 18.95
C SER A 428 34.43 -17.38 17.52
N ASP A 429 35.64 -17.93 17.34
CA ASP A 429 36.23 -18.10 16.00
C ASP A 429 35.47 -19.15 15.17
N GLN A 430 35.01 -20.22 15.81
CA GLN A 430 34.19 -21.25 15.17
C GLN A 430 32.82 -20.69 14.79
N VAL A 431 32.18 -19.91 15.66
CA VAL A 431 30.91 -19.25 15.34
C VAL A 431 31.07 -18.30 14.15
N LEU A 432 32.13 -17.50 14.13
CA LEU A 432 32.42 -16.62 12.99
C LEU A 432 32.70 -17.40 11.70
N TYR A 433 33.44 -18.51 11.79
CA TYR A 433 33.69 -19.37 10.64
C TYR A 433 32.37 -19.94 10.09
N LEU A 434 31.51 -20.47 10.96
CA LEU A 434 30.20 -21.00 10.60
C LEU A 434 29.31 -19.91 9.98
N ALA A 435 29.33 -18.70 10.54
CA ALA A 435 28.61 -17.54 10.03
C ALA A 435 29.01 -17.20 8.59
N LYS A 436 30.32 -17.16 8.31
CA LYS A 436 30.84 -16.88 6.97
C LYS A 436 30.48 -17.96 5.94
N GLN A 437 30.21 -19.18 6.40
CA GLN A 437 29.74 -20.29 5.55
C GLN A 437 28.21 -20.33 5.43
N GLY A 438 27.47 -19.47 6.14
CA GLY A 438 25.99 -19.48 6.14
C GLY A 438 25.39 -20.69 6.88
N LEU A 439 26.12 -21.27 7.83
CA LEU A 439 25.75 -22.52 8.49
C LEU A 439 25.09 -22.31 9.87
N LEU A 440 25.04 -21.10 10.44
CA LEU A 440 24.37 -20.81 11.72
C LEU A 440 22.87 -20.94 11.64
N THR A 441 22.29 -20.51 10.53
CA THR A 441 20.82 -20.51 10.39
C THR A 441 20.25 -21.87 9.99
N ASN A 442 21.06 -22.79 9.49
CA ASN A 442 20.59 -24.09 9.03
C ASN A 442 20.30 -25.02 10.23
N LYS A 443 19.03 -25.38 10.45
CA LYS A 443 18.59 -26.16 11.62
C LYS A 443 18.99 -27.64 11.56
N SER A 444 19.43 -28.14 10.41
CA SER A 444 19.86 -29.52 10.19
C SER A 444 21.36 -29.75 10.48
N ARG A 445 21.86 -29.19 11.58
CA ARG A 445 23.22 -29.52 12.05
C ARG A 445 23.21 -30.90 12.72
N GLN A 446 23.32 -31.96 11.93
CA GLN A 446 23.74 -33.24 12.50
C GLN A 446 25.24 -33.14 12.79
N MET A 447 25.64 -33.49 14.03
CA MET A 447 27.02 -33.39 14.55
C MET A 447 28.10 -34.16 13.74
N GLN A 448 27.73 -34.89 12.70
CA GLN A 448 28.64 -35.74 11.93
C GLN A 448 29.41 -35.00 10.82
N ASP A 449 28.96 -33.83 10.34
CA ASP A 449 29.64 -33.15 9.23
C ASP A 449 30.83 -32.25 9.66
N ILE A 450 30.86 -31.81 10.92
CA ILE A 450 31.94 -30.94 11.43
C ILE A 450 33.20 -31.76 11.82
N SER A 451 33.04 -33.06 12.09
CA SER A 451 34.15 -33.95 12.47
C SER A 451 34.98 -34.43 11.28
N ILE A 452 34.43 -34.39 10.05
CA ILE A 452 35.16 -34.82 8.84
C ILE A 452 36.17 -33.76 8.35
N ASN A 453 35.93 -32.46 8.61
CA ASN A 453 36.86 -31.39 8.18
C ASN A 453 37.97 -31.05 9.19
N LYS A 454 37.93 -31.58 10.42
CA LYS A 454 39.02 -31.37 11.40
C LYS A 454 40.30 -32.15 11.08
N GLN A 455 40.28 -33.12 10.17
CA GLN A 455 41.47 -33.93 9.83
C GLN A 455 42.17 -33.56 8.53
N LYS A 456 41.65 -32.62 7.71
CA LYS A 456 42.37 -32.16 6.51
C LYS A 456 42.10 -30.68 6.22
N LYS A 457 42.91 -29.79 6.79
CA LYS A 457 43.58 -28.67 6.10
C LYS A 457 44.32 -27.79 7.11
N VAL A 458 45.64 -27.79 6.96
CA VAL A 458 46.54 -26.75 7.46
C VAL A 458 45.98 -25.39 7.03
N TYR A 459 45.88 -24.46 7.98
CA TYR A 459 45.44 -23.09 7.80
C TYR A 459 46.13 -22.45 6.58
N GLN A 460 45.36 -22.16 5.54
CA GLN A 460 45.73 -21.17 4.52
C GLN A 460 44.74 -20.02 4.63
N LYS A 461 45.27 -18.79 4.72
CA LYS A 461 44.51 -17.53 4.72
C LYS A 461 43.54 -17.54 3.52
N PRO A 462 42.26 -17.20 3.71
CA PRO A 462 41.38 -16.97 2.57
C PRO A 462 41.78 -15.65 1.91
N GLU A 463 42.18 -15.71 0.64
CA GLU A 463 42.21 -14.55 -0.25
C GLU A 463 40.77 -14.08 -0.53
N ASP A 464 40.62 -12.77 -0.73
CA ASP A 464 39.36 -12.10 -1.04
C ASP A 464 38.78 -12.64 -2.37
N ASN A 465 37.93 -13.66 -2.28
CA ASN A 465 37.14 -14.15 -3.40
C ASN A 465 35.65 -13.94 -3.14
N ILE A 466 35.03 -13.30 -4.13
CA ILE A 466 33.62 -12.96 -4.26
C ILE A 466 32.74 -14.18 -3.91
N LEU A 467 31.73 -13.94 -3.08
CA LEU A 467 30.70 -14.90 -2.64
C LEU A 467 30.01 -15.59 -3.84
N PHE A 468 30.51 -16.74 -4.25
CA PHE A 468 29.78 -17.71 -5.06
C PHE A 468 29.06 -18.69 -4.12
N TYR A 469 27.74 -18.55 -4.00
CA TYR A 469 26.90 -19.42 -3.18
C TYR A 469 26.60 -20.73 -3.93
N ASN A 470 27.22 -21.84 -3.51
CA ASN A 470 26.86 -23.20 -3.92
C ASN A 470 25.76 -23.75 -2.98
N TRP A 471 24.50 -23.42 -3.24
CA TRP A 471 23.35 -23.98 -2.48
C TRP A 471 22.40 -24.84 -3.33
N LEU A 472 22.78 -25.19 -4.56
CA LEU A 472 22.01 -26.09 -5.44
C LEU A 472 22.82 -27.34 -5.82
N LYS A 473 23.18 -28.13 -4.82
CA LYS A 473 23.58 -29.53 -5.05
C LYS A 473 22.89 -30.43 -4.03
N GLU A 474 21.60 -30.68 -4.26
CA GLU A 474 20.97 -32.00 -4.10
C GLU A 474 19.98 -32.21 -5.25
#